data_AF-A0A3D2X5Y3-F1
#
_entry.id   AF-A0A3D2X5Y3-F1
#
_cell.length_a   1.000
_cell.length_b   1.000
_cell.length_c   1.000
_cell.angle_alpha   90.00
_cell.angle_beta   90.00
_cell.angle_gamma   90.00
#
_symmetry.space_group_name_H-M   'P 1'
#
loop_
_entity.id
_entity.type
_entity.pdbx_description
1 polymer ?
#
loop_
_entity_poly.entity_id
_entity_poly.type
_entity_poly.pdbx_seq_one_letter_code
_entity_poly.pdbx_strand_id
1 'polypeptide(L)'
;MSLRRGNKEESRRKKLDINMEDVAHFVKYITICSGALLIFSLLAFLLTGSNPNTNVIYAMVIGINAFVVFTGILFLRKAYKKE
;
A
#
# COMPACT_ATOMS: atom_id res chain seq x y z
N MET A 1 3.96 -22.02 -54.82
CA MET A 1 4.53 -20.84 -54.13
C MET A 1 3.59 -20.47 -52.99
N SER A 2 3.92 -20.79 -51.73
CA SER A 2 4.60 -19.87 -50.80
C SER A 2 3.76 -18.60 -50.61
N LEU A 3 3.09 -18.38 -49.48
CA LEU A 3 3.71 -18.09 -48.19
C LEU A 3 2.78 -18.40 -47.01
N ARG A 4 3.31 -19.21 -46.09
CA ARG A 4 3.11 -19.12 -44.64
C ARG A 4 2.85 -17.67 -44.18
N ARG A 5 1.61 -17.37 -43.80
CA ARG A 5 1.30 -16.48 -42.67
C ARG A 5 0.76 -17.42 -41.60
N GLY A 6 1.59 -18.07 -40.80
CA GLY A 6 2.51 -17.39 -39.89
C GLY A 6 1.71 -17.01 -38.65
N ASN A 7 1.65 -17.96 -37.71
CA ASN A 7 1.34 -17.74 -36.31
C ASN A 7 1.80 -16.34 -35.87
N LYS A 8 0.84 -15.45 -35.68
CA LYS A 8 0.86 -14.45 -34.62
C LYS A 8 -0.43 -14.75 -33.89
N GLU A 9 -0.44 -15.69 -32.96
CA GLU A 9 0.01 -15.39 -31.60
C GLU A 9 -0.37 -13.94 -31.22
N GLU A 10 -1.65 -13.60 -31.43
CA GLU A 10 -2.36 -12.62 -30.59
C GLU A 10 -2.47 -13.22 -29.18
N SER A 11 -1.31 -13.47 -28.57
CA SER A 11 -1.08 -13.14 -27.18
C SER A 11 -1.31 -11.64 -27.07
N ARG A 12 -2.58 -11.23 -27.14
CA ARG A 12 -3.04 -10.02 -26.47
C ARG A 12 -2.68 -10.26 -25.03
N ARG A 13 -1.46 -9.90 -24.67
CA ARG A 13 -1.15 -9.39 -23.34
C ARG A 13 -2.30 -8.46 -23.05
N LYS A 14 -3.25 -8.93 -22.23
CA LYS A 14 -4.22 -8.07 -21.59
C LYS A 14 -3.34 -7.05 -20.86
N LYS A 15 -3.07 -5.93 -21.51
CA LYS A 15 -2.55 -4.74 -20.85
C LYS A 15 -3.66 -4.45 -19.86
N LEU A 16 -3.45 -4.91 -18.62
CA LEU A 16 -4.14 -4.39 -17.47
C LEU A 16 -3.80 -2.90 -17.51
N ASP A 17 -4.73 -2.12 -18.04
CA ASP A 17 -4.66 -0.67 -18.10
C ASP A 17 -4.93 -0.16 -16.68
N ILE A 18 -4.03 -0.53 -15.77
CA ILE A 18 -4.02 -0.04 -14.41
C ILE A 18 -3.42 1.35 -14.53
N ASN A 19 -4.29 2.36 -14.52
CA ASN A 19 -3.85 3.73 -14.48
C ASN A 19 -3.09 3.95 -13.17
N MET A 20 -1.91 4.58 -13.24
CA MET A 20 -1.10 4.85 -12.05
C MET A 20 -1.81 5.76 -11.06
N GLU A 21 -2.78 6.53 -11.57
CA GLU A 21 -3.69 7.37 -10.79
C GLU A 21 -4.61 6.54 -9.89
N ASP A 22 -5.19 5.46 -10.41
CA ASP A 22 -6.02 4.53 -9.62
C ASP A 22 -5.20 3.86 -8.51
N VAL A 23 -3.95 3.52 -8.80
CA VAL A 23 -3.00 2.97 -7.82
C VAL A 23 -2.67 4.00 -6.75
N ALA A 24 -2.43 5.26 -7.12
CA ALA A 24 -2.18 6.33 -6.18
C ALA A 24 -3.38 6.57 -5.26
N HIS A 25 -4.60 6.59 -5.81
CA HIS A 25 -5.82 6.68 -5.02
C HIS A 25 -5.97 5.52 -4.03
N PHE A 26 -5.73 4.29 -4.48
CA PHE A 26 -5.75 3.11 -3.61
C PHE A 26 -4.72 3.20 -2.48
N VAL A 27 -3.47 3.55 -2.80
CA VAL A 27 -2.40 3.71 -1.81
C VAL A 27 -2.74 4.83 -0.81
N LYS A 28 -3.38 5.91 -1.26
CA LYS A 28 -3.86 6.99 -0.39
C LYS A 28 -4.88 6.49 0.63
N TYR A 29 -5.85 5.68 0.22
CA TYR A 29 -6.82 5.11 1.17
C TYR A 29 -6.17 4.20 2.19
N ILE A 30 -5.29 3.29 1.76
CA ILE A 30 -4.55 2.41 2.69
C ILE A 30 -3.73 3.25 3.68
N THR A 31 -3.02 4.26 3.19
CA THR A 31 -2.20 5.15 4.02
C THR A 31 -3.05 5.85 5.10
N ILE A 32 -4.24 6.33 4.74
CA ILE A 32 -5.16 6.97 5.68
C ILE A 32 -5.69 5.97 6.71
N CYS A 33 -6.13 4.78 6.27
CA CYS A 33 -6.61 3.73 7.18
C CYS A 33 -5.53 3.28 8.16
N SER A 34 -4.31 3.03 7.68
CA SER A 34 -3.16 2.70 8.53
C SER A 34 -2.79 3.86 9.46
N GLY A 35 -2.91 5.11 9.01
CA GLY A 35 -2.72 6.28 9.84
C GLY A 35 -3.73 6.36 10.99
N ALA A 36 -5.01 6.08 10.72
CA ALA A 36 -6.03 6.03 11.76
C ALA A 36 -5.75 4.90 12.77
N LEU A 37 -5.42 3.69 12.28
CA LEU A 37 -5.07 2.55 13.14
C LEU A 37 -3.82 2.84 13.99
N LEU A 38 -2.85 3.58 13.47
CA LEU A 38 -1.68 4.02 14.23
C LEU A 38 -2.09 4.87 15.43
N ILE A 39 -2.98 5.85 15.23
CA ILE A 39 -3.47 6.74 16.29
C ILE A 39 -4.19 5.92 17.36
N PHE A 40 -5.09 5.02 16.96
CA PHE A 40 -5.77 4.12 17.90
C PHE A 40 -4.79 3.25 18.68
N SER A 41 -3.77 2.71 18.01
CA SER A 41 -2.77 1.86 18.65
C SER A 41 -1.91 2.62 19.65
N LEU A 42 -1.56 3.89 19.36
CA LEU A 42 -0.87 4.78 20.29
C LEU A 42 -1.72 5.10 21.52
N LEU A 43 -3.01 5.41 21.32
CA LEU A 43 -3.94 5.65 22.42
C LEU A 43 -4.11 4.40 23.28
N ALA A 44 -4.29 3.22 22.66
CA ALA A 44 -4.41 1.97 23.38
C ALA A 44 -3.13 1.62 24.16
N PHE A 45 -1.95 1.86 23.57
CA PHE A 45 -0.67 1.67 24.25
C PHE A 45 -0.53 2.57 25.48
N LEU A 46 -0.91 3.85 25.37
CA LEU A 46 -0.86 4.80 26.48
C LEU A 46 -1.86 4.44 27.60
N LEU A 47 -3.05 3.95 27.24
CA LEU A 47 -4.10 3.59 28.20
C LEU A 47 -3.84 2.24 28.90
N THR A 48 -3.17 1.29 28.24
CA THR A 48 -3.01 -0.09 28.74
C THR A 48 -1.74 -0.29 29.58
N GLY A 49 -1.01 0.78 29.94
CA GLY A 49 0.39 0.84 30.40
C GLY A 49 0.87 -0.09 31.52
N SER A 50 0.08 -1.03 32.03
CA SER A 50 0.43 -2.00 33.08
C SER A 50 0.62 -3.45 32.60
N ASN A 51 0.19 -3.84 31.38
CA ASN A 51 0.35 -5.23 30.92
C ASN A 51 1.47 -5.40 29.87
N PRO A 52 2.61 -6.03 30.22
CA PRO A 52 3.75 -6.16 29.31
C PRO A 52 3.44 -6.98 28.05
N ASN A 53 2.59 -8.01 28.14
CA ASN A 53 2.22 -8.83 26.98
C ASN A 53 1.41 -8.02 25.96
N THR A 54 0.49 -7.19 26.44
CA THR A 54 -0.34 -6.34 25.57
C THR A 54 0.47 -5.20 24.96
N ASN A 55 1.43 -4.66 25.71
CA ASN A 55 2.32 -3.59 25.22
C ASN A 55 3.18 -4.03 24.02
N VAL A 56 3.66 -5.28 24.02
CA VAL A 56 4.42 -5.83 22.88
C VAL A 56 3.56 -5.88 21.62
N ILE A 57 2.30 -6.34 21.76
CA ILE A 57 1.36 -6.40 20.63
C ILE A 57 1.10 -5.00 20.07
N TYR A 58 0.80 -4.03 20.93
CA TYR A 58 0.59 -2.65 20.50
C TYR A 58 1.84 -2.05 19.86
N ALA A 59 3.04 -2.30 20.40
CA ALA A 59 4.29 -1.84 19.80
C ALA A 59 4.51 -2.42 18.39
N MET A 60 4.21 -3.71 18.17
CA MET A 60 4.26 -4.32 16.84
C MET A 60 3.27 -3.68 15.87
N VAL A 61 2.03 -3.47 16.31
CA VAL A 61 0.98 -2.85 15.47
C VAL A 61 1.34 -1.41 15.12
N ILE A 62 1.88 -0.65 16.07
CA ILE A 62 2.39 0.71 15.83
C ILE A 62 3.52 0.66 14.79
N GLY A 63 4.49 -0.24 14.95
CA GLY A 63 5.61 -0.39 14.02
C GLY A 63 5.16 -0.69 12.58
N ILE A 64 4.26 -1.66 12.40
CA ILE A 64 3.73 -2.04 11.08
C ILE A 64 2.96 -0.88 10.46
N ASN A 65 2.04 -0.25 11.19
CA ASN A 65 1.26 0.86 10.66
C ASN A 65 2.15 2.07 10.34
N ALA A 66 3.17 2.36 11.16
CA ALA A 66 4.11 3.45 10.89
C ALA A 66 4.87 3.20 9.58
N PHE A 67 5.31 1.97 9.35
CA PHE A 67 5.96 1.57 8.12
C PHE A 67 5.05 1.73 6.89
N VAL A 68 3.80 1.25 6.98
CA VAL A 68 2.82 1.38 5.89
C VAL A 68 2.50 2.85 5.60
N VAL A 69 2.30 3.67 6.64
CA VAL A 69 2.06 5.11 6.47
C VAL A 69 3.26 5.80 5.83
N PHE A 70 4.47 5.51 6.30
CA PHE A 70 5.68 6.12 5.77
C PHE A 70 5.93 5.76 4.31
N THR A 71 5.82 4.46 3.96
CA THR A 71 5.97 3.98 2.59
C THR A 71 4.86 4.51 1.67
N GLY A 72 3.62 4.57 2.16
CA GLY A 72 2.48 5.16 1.47
C GLY A 72 2.68 6.65 1.16
N ILE A 73 3.10 7.45 2.14
CA ILE A 73 3.41 8.87 1.96
C ILE A 73 4.56 9.06 0.95
N LEU A 74 5.64 8.26 1.06
CA LEU A 74 6.76 8.33 0.11
C LEU A 74 6.34 7.98 -1.31
N PHE A 75 5.52 6.93 -1.47
CA PHE A 75 5.00 6.52 -2.77
C PHE A 75 4.11 7.62 -3.38
N LEU A 76 3.18 8.17 -2.61
CA LEU A 76 2.30 9.25 -3.05
C LEU A 76 3.09 10.51 -3.43
N ARG A 77 4.07 10.92 -2.62
CA ARG A 77 4.96 12.04 -2.95
C ARG A 77 5.69 11.83 -4.28
N LYS A 78 6.13 10.60 -4.56
CA LYS A 78 6.80 10.26 -5.82
C LYS A 78 5.84 10.22 -7.00
N ALA A 79 4.60 9.77 -6.78
CA ALA A 79 3.54 9.75 -7.79
C ALA A 79 3.14 11.17 -8.19
N TYR A 80 2.85 12.06 -7.22
CA TYR A 80 2.44 13.44 -7.48
C TYR A 80 3.57 14.35 -7.98
N LYS A 81 4.85 14.03 -7.74
CA LYS A 81 5.99 14.80 -8.31
C LYS A 81 6.24 14.48 -9.80
N LYS A 82 5.57 13.44 -10.33
CA LYS A 82 5.73 12.99 -11.72
C LYS A 82 4.67 13.57 -12.67
N GLU A 83 3.64 14.20 -12.12
CA GLU A 83 2.79 15.18 -12.82
C GLU A 83 3.47 16.55 -12.84
#